data_AF-A0A9W6SM08-F1
#
_entry.id   AF-A0A9W6SM08-F1
#
_cell.length_a   1.000
_cell.length_b   1.000
_cell.length_c   1.000
_cell.angle_alpha   90.00
_cell.angle_beta   90.00
_cell.angle_gamma   90.00
#
_symmetry.space_group_name_H-M   'P 1'
#
loop_
_entity.id
_entity.type
_entity.pdbx_description
1 polymer ?
#
loop_
_entity_poly.entity_id
_entity_poly.type
_entity_poly.pdbx_seq_one_letter_code
_entity_poly.pdbx_strand_id
1 'polypeptide(L)'
;MRHPTKESTMTTTPTPPIAPTTIMLGVADIARSRDFYAALGAEVRKDAGHFVLLGFGKGSGEGSGEGSGEGSGEGSAKASDIALYPREAAAADAGVPAEGSGFAGVSFHRTLATPAEVDALLGKAIEAGATVVRAVEEAAWGGYFGYVTDPDGFLWKFVAYAQ
;
A
#
# COMPACT_ATOMS: atom_id res chain seq x y z
N MET A 1 26.03 61.38 6.42
CA MET A 1 26.21 59.99 5.99
C MET A 1 25.04 59.17 6.54
N ARG A 2 24.16 58.61 5.69
CA ARG A 2 23.09 57.70 6.13
C ARG A 2 23.58 56.26 5.89
N HIS A 3 23.49 55.39 6.89
CA HIS A 3 23.80 53.97 6.73
C HIS A 3 22.69 53.27 5.95
N PRO A 4 23.01 52.40 4.98
CA PRO A 4 22.01 51.57 4.30
C PRO A 4 21.56 50.45 5.24
N THR A 5 20.25 50.36 5.47
CA THR A 5 19.61 49.24 6.17
C THR A 5 19.82 47.97 5.34
N LYS A 6 20.46 46.95 5.89
CA LYS A 6 20.56 45.62 5.26
C LYS A 6 19.16 45.02 5.17
N GLU A 7 18.64 44.92 3.96
CA GLU A 7 17.43 44.16 3.67
C GLU A 7 17.74 42.68 3.94
N SER A 8 17.22 42.16 5.05
CA SER A 8 17.34 40.75 5.39
C SER A 8 16.41 39.97 4.46
N THR A 9 16.98 39.33 3.45
CA THR A 9 16.25 38.38 2.61
C THR A 9 15.79 37.23 3.49
N MET A 10 14.50 37.19 3.84
CA MET A 10 13.88 36.03 4.46
C MET A 10 13.93 34.88 3.46
N THR A 11 14.81 33.91 3.68
CA THR A 11 14.80 32.66 2.93
C THR A 11 13.65 31.81 3.47
N THR A 12 12.50 31.85 2.82
CA THR A 12 11.38 30.95 3.16
C THR A 12 11.80 29.53 2.80
N THR A 13 11.87 28.65 3.80
CA THR A 13 12.12 27.21 3.56
C THR A 13 10.92 26.64 2.80
N PRO A 14 11.11 25.99 1.64
CA PRO A 14 9.99 25.44 0.88
C PRO A 14 9.35 24.26 1.62
N THR A 15 8.03 24.24 1.67
CA THR A 15 7.26 23.11 2.22
C THR A 15 7.35 21.92 1.26
N PRO A 16 7.71 20.72 1.73
CA PRO A 16 7.73 19.54 0.88
C PRO A 16 6.31 19.12 0.44
N PRO A 17 6.16 18.48 -0.73
CA PRO A 17 4.88 17.91 -1.15
C PRO A 17 4.50 16.71 -0.28
N ILE A 18 3.21 16.40 -0.22
CA ILE A 18 2.73 15.17 0.41
C ILE A 18 3.21 13.93 -0.36
N ALA A 19 3.70 12.92 0.35
CA ALA A 19 4.16 11.66 -0.22
C ALA A 19 3.93 10.50 0.78
N PRO A 20 2.77 9.81 0.71
CA PRO A 20 2.48 8.71 1.63
C PRO A 20 3.47 7.55 1.44
N THR A 21 4.29 7.29 2.45
CA THR A 21 5.28 6.21 2.43
C THR A 21 4.74 4.90 2.98
N THR A 22 3.77 4.99 3.89
CA THR A 22 3.15 3.85 4.58
C THR A 22 1.65 4.07 4.73
N ILE A 23 0.87 3.01 4.55
CA ILE A 23 -0.57 2.97 4.80
C ILE A 23 -0.81 2.05 5.99
N MET A 24 -1.42 2.56 7.06
CA MET A 24 -1.72 1.76 8.25
C MET A 24 -3.12 1.16 8.16
N LEU A 25 -3.22 -0.16 8.37
CA LEU A 25 -4.46 -0.91 8.45
C LEU A 25 -4.72 -1.34 9.89
N GLY A 26 -5.85 -0.91 10.42
CA GLY A 26 -6.40 -1.39 11.68
C GLY A 26 -7.04 -2.76 11.52
N VAL A 27 -6.36 -3.83 11.98
CA VAL A 27 -6.80 -5.22 11.82
C VAL A 27 -7.21 -5.86 13.15
N ALA A 28 -8.12 -6.83 13.09
CA ALA A 28 -8.61 -7.56 14.25
C ALA A 28 -7.63 -8.66 14.71
N ASP A 29 -6.86 -9.24 13.79
CA ASP A 29 -5.88 -10.29 14.07
C ASP A 29 -4.63 -10.07 13.22
N ILE A 30 -3.53 -9.63 13.86
CA ILE A 30 -2.28 -9.28 13.19
C ILE A 30 -1.67 -10.49 12.46
N ALA A 31 -1.67 -11.66 13.09
CA ALA A 31 -1.04 -12.85 12.52
C ALA A 31 -1.79 -13.30 11.27
N ARG A 32 -3.14 -13.35 11.35
CA ARG A 32 -4.00 -13.67 10.22
C ARG A 32 -3.78 -12.73 9.03
N SER A 33 -3.73 -11.42 9.28
CA SER A 33 -3.58 -10.43 8.21
C SER A 33 -2.15 -10.45 7.66
N ARG A 34 -1.11 -10.63 8.50
CA ARG A 34 0.27 -10.82 8.04
C ARG A 34 0.37 -12.01 7.09
N ASP A 35 -0.18 -13.15 7.50
CA ASP A 35 -0.08 -14.39 6.73
C ASP A 35 -0.82 -14.27 5.39
N PHE A 36 -1.97 -13.58 5.38
CA PHE A 36 -2.68 -13.21 4.14
C PHE A 36 -1.79 -12.42 3.17
N TYR A 37 -1.19 -11.33 3.62
CA TYR A 37 -0.36 -10.49 2.75
C TYR A 37 0.94 -11.18 2.33
N ALA A 38 1.56 -11.95 3.24
CA ALA A 38 2.74 -12.76 2.93
C ALA A 38 2.42 -13.83 1.86
N ALA A 39 1.26 -14.48 1.95
CA ALA A 39 0.80 -15.41 0.93
C ALA A 39 0.65 -14.73 -0.44
N LEU A 40 0.25 -13.46 -0.49
CA LEU A 40 0.20 -12.66 -1.73
C LEU A 40 1.57 -12.15 -2.22
N GLY A 41 2.64 -12.45 -1.51
CA GLY A 41 4.01 -12.10 -1.88
C GLY A 41 4.50 -10.78 -1.30
N ALA A 42 3.82 -10.24 -0.28
CA ALA A 42 4.36 -9.13 0.50
C ALA A 42 5.55 -9.60 1.35
N GLU A 43 6.58 -8.77 1.44
CA GLU A 43 7.74 -9.03 2.29
C GLU A 43 7.47 -8.53 3.70
N VAL A 44 7.58 -9.41 4.70
CA VAL A 44 7.55 -9.01 6.11
C VAL A 44 8.88 -8.35 6.47
N ARG A 45 8.92 -7.02 6.39
CA ARG A 45 10.12 -6.22 6.69
C ARG A 45 10.34 -6.02 8.19
N LYS A 46 9.26 -6.04 8.97
CA LYS A 46 9.29 -5.99 10.43
C LYS A 46 8.10 -6.75 11.00
N ASP A 47 8.34 -7.54 12.04
CA ASP A 47 7.30 -8.17 12.85
C ASP A 47 7.64 -7.97 14.33
N ALA A 48 6.81 -7.22 15.05
CA ALA A 48 6.91 -6.97 16.47
C ALA A 48 5.71 -7.55 17.26
N GLY A 49 4.98 -8.50 16.66
CA GLY A 49 3.80 -9.15 17.22
C GLY A 49 2.53 -8.29 17.22
N HIS A 50 2.61 -7.08 17.77
CA HIS A 50 1.51 -6.10 17.77
C HIS A 50 1.63 -5.07 16.64
N PHE A 51 2.64 -5.19 15.79
CA PHE A 51 2.87 -4.32 14.64
C PHE A 51 3.64 -5.10 13.59
N VAL A 52 3.21 -5.04 12.33
CA VAL A 52 3.90 -5.66 11.20
C VAL A 52 4.04 -4.64 10.08
N LEU A 53 5.23 -4.56 9.46
CA LEU A 53 5.46 -3.74 8.28
C LEU A 53 5.69 -4.64 7.06
N LEU A 54 4.90 -4.40 6.01
CA LEU A 54 4.87 -5.16 4.78
C LEU A 54 5.34 -4.30 3.60
N GLY A 55 6.27 -4.84 2.81
CA GLY A 55 6.74 -4.23 1.57
C GLY A 55 6.20 -4.92 0.32
N PHE A 56 5.96 -4.15 -0.74
CA PHE A 56 5.53 -4.65 -2.05
C PHE A 56 6.56 -4.34 -3.16
N GLY A 57 6.89 -5.35 -3.99
CA GLY A 57 7.87 -5.25 -5.09
C GLY A 57 9.10 -6.16 -4.91
N LYS A 58 9.82 -6.50 -5.99
CA LYS A 58 11.01 -7.38 -5.92
C LYS A 58 12.13 -6.74 -5.07
N GLY A 59 12.45 -7.36 -3.94
CA GLY A 59 13.82 -7.57 -3.44
C GLY A 59 14.43 -6.51 -2.52
N SER A 60 13.96 -6.34 -1.28
CA SER A 60 14.84 -5.82 -0.21
C SER A 60 15.81 -6.90 0.27
N GLY A 61 16.72 -7.31 -0.63
CA GLY A 61 18.09 -7.48 -0.17
C GLY A 61 18.58 -6.08 0.18
N GLU A 62 19.01 -5.88 1.42
CA GLU A 62 19.77 -4.69 1.79
C GLU A 62 20.94 -4.56 0.80
N GLY A 63 20.82 -3.61 -0.12
CA GLY A 63 21.99 -2.96 -0.67
C GLY A 63 22.59 -2.13 0.45
N SER A 64 23.44 -2.75 1.27
CA SER A 64 24.45 -2.02 2.02
C SER A 64 25.11 -1.04 1.05
N GLY A 65 25.16 0.22 1.45
CA GLY A 65 25.40 1.36 0.57
C GLY A 65 26.67 1.31 -0.28
N GLU A 66 26.70 2.31 -1.16
CA GLU A 66 27.78 2.74 -2.07
C GLU A 66 27.79 2.06 -3.44
N GLY A 67 26.98 2.64 -4.34
CA GLY A 67 27.07 2.44 -5.78
C GLY A 67 26.66 3.71 -6.50
N SER A 68 27.62 4.60 -6.74
CA SER A 68 27.49 5.71 -7.69
C SER A 68 27.19 5.14 -9.08
N GLY A 69 25.98 5.35 -9.57
CA GLY A 69 25.58 4.95 -10.91
C GLY A 69 24.39 5.78 -11.36
N GLU A 70 24.68 6.84 -12.12
CA GLU A 70 23.68 7.52 -12.94
C GLU A 70 23.14 6.51 -13.96
N GLY A 71 21.94 6.01 -13.71
CA GLY A 71 21.21 5.12 -14.60
C GLY A 71 19.85 5.73 -14.90
N SER A 72 19.71 6.28 -16.11
CA SER A 72 18.45 6.70 -16.70
C SER A 72 17.51 5.50 -16.85
N GLY A 73 16.61 5.33 -15.89
CA GLY A 73 15.38 4.57 -16.07
C GLY A 73 14.28 5.34 -15.35
N GLU A 74 13.15 5.62 -16.01
CA GLU A 74 11.94 6.06 -15.33
C GLU A 74 11.69 5.10 -14.14
N GLY A 75 12.02 5.56 -12.94
CA GLY A 75 11.93 4.75 -11.74
C GLY A 75 10.48 4.38 -11.51
N SER A 76 10.17 3.09 -11.58
CA SER A 76 8.88 2.60 -11.08
C SER A 76 8.73 3.10 -9.65
N ALA A 77 7.74 3.96 -9.41
CA ALA A 77 7.53 4.53 -8.08
C ALA A 77 7.41 3.40 -7.06
N LYS A 78 8.21 3.48 -5.99
CA LYS A 78 8.15 2.50 -4.89
C LYS A 78 6.70 2.45 -4.38
N ALA A 79 6.12 1.25 -4.33
CA ALA A 79 4.84 1.06 -3.67
C ALA A 79 4.94 1.50 -2.20
N SER A 80 3.90 2.16 -1.68
CA SER A 80 3.80 2.44 -0.25
C SER A 80 3.78 1.12 0.52
N ASP A 81 4.45 1.12 1.68
CA ASP A 81 4.43 -0.03 2.58
C ASP A 81 3.06 -0.12 3.29
N ILE A 82 2.66 -1.31 3.73
CA ILE A 82 1.48 -1.49 4.58
C ILE A 82 1.93 -1.81 6.00
N ALA A 83 1.44 -1.04 6.96
CA ALA A 83 1.59 -1.34 8.38
C ALA A 83 0.31 -2.00 8.90
N LEU A 84 0.42 -3.14 9.57
CA LEU A 84 -0.67 -3.79 10.28
C LEU A 84 -0.57 -3.43 11.77
N TYR A 85 -1.66 -2.93 12.33
CA TYR A 85 -1.75 -2.52 13.72
C TYR A 85 -3.13 -2.89 14.29
N PRO A 86 -3.27 -3.33 15.57
CA PRO A 86 -4.56 -3.68 16.12
C PRO A 86 -5.54 -2.53 15.98
N ARG A 87 -6.75 -2.79 15.48
CA ARG A 87 -7.73 -1.76 15.11
C ARG A 87 -7.98 -0.75 16.24
N GLU A 88 -8.17 -1.26 17.45
CA GLU A 88 -8.44 -0.48 18.65
C GLU A 88 -7.23 0.39 19.01
N ALA A 89 -6.01 -0.13 18.84
CA ALA A 89 -4.78 0.61 19.07
C ALA A 89 -4.55 1.69 18.01
N ALA A 90 -4.85 1.40 16.74
CA ALA A 90 -4.78 2.36 15.64
C ALA A 90 -5.79 3.51 15.81
N ALA A 91 -7.02 3.19 16.20
CA ALA A 91 -8.05 4.20 16.49
C ALA A 91 -7.67 5.06 17.71
N ALA A 92 -7.15 4.43 18.78
CA ALA A 92 -6.67 5.14 19.96
C ALA A 92 -5.48 6.06 19.65
N ASP A 93 -4.53 5.62 18.83
CA ASP A 93 -3.40 6.44 18.36
C ASP A 93 -3.87 7.67 17.59
N ALA A 94 -4.89 7.49 16.74
CA ALA A 94 -5.51 8.59 16.00
C ALA A 94 -6.51 9.44 16.83
N GLY A 95 -6.86 9.02 18.05
CA GLY A 95 -7.84 9.70 18.91
C GLY A 95 -9.29 9.63 18.41
N VAL A 96 -9.66 8.57 17.68
CA VAL A 96 -11.00 8.37 17.11
C VAL A 96 -11.67 7.09 17.63
N PRO A 97 -13.01 6.95 17.53
CA PRO A 97 -13.68 5.69 17.86
C PRO A 97 -13.21 4.53 16.96
N ALA A 98 -13.15 3.32 17.51
CA ALA A 98 -12.71 2.13 16.77
C ALA A 98 -13.86 1.46 15.98
N GLU A 99 -15.10 1.88 16.23
CA GLU A 99 -16.30 1.33 15.63
C GLU A 99 -16.39 1.66 14.15
N GLY A 100 -16.45 0.63 13.31
CA GLY A 100 -16.69 0.73 11.88
C GLY A 100 -17.08 -0.63 11.31
N SER A 101 -18.01 -0.64 10.35
CA SER A 101 -18.44 -1.85 9.64
C SER A 101 -18.70 -1.54 8.17
N GLY A 102 -18.37 -2.45 7.27
CA GLY A 102 -18.55 -2.28 5.83
C GLY A 102 -17.33 -1.65 5.15
N PHE A 103 -17.55 -0.92 4.05
CA PHE A 103 -16.47 -0.33 3.26
C PHE A 103 -15.78 0.82 4.01
N ALA A 104 -14.50 0.66 4.31
CA ALA A 104 -13.68 1.67 5.02
C ALA A 104 -13.36 2.93 4.19
N GLY A 105 -13.99 3.12 3.02
CA GLY A 105 -13.74 4.26 2.14
C GLY A 105 -12.44 4.17 1.32
N VAL A 106 -11.68 3.08 1.46
CA VAL A 106 -10.38 2.85 0.81
C VAL A 106 -10.38 1.53 0.04
N SER A 107 -9.76 1.54 -1.15
CA SER A 107 -9.51 0.31 -1.93
C SER A 107 -8.09 0.32 -2.50
N PHE A 108 -7.46 -0.85 -2.49
CA PHE A 108 -6.15 -1.08 -3.08
C PHE A 108 -6.31 -1.65 -4.47
N HIS A 109 -5.54 -1.15 -5.44
CA HIS A 109 -5.66 -1.54 -6.84
C HIS A 109 -4.32 -2.07 -7.32
N ARG A 110 -4.34 -3.27 -7.91
CA ARG A 110 -3.18 -3.85 -8.57
C ARG A 110 -3.50 -4.08 -10.04
N THR A 111 -2.84 -3.28 -10.88
CA THR A 111 -2.88 -3.43 -12.34
C THR A 111 -1.89 -4.50 -12.79
N LEU A 112 -2.40 -5.49 -13.51
CA LEU A 112 -1.68 -6.67 -14.01
C LEU A 112 -1.59 -6.59 -15.54
N ALA A 113 -0.68 -7.37 -16.12
CA ALA A 113 -0.43 -7.30 -17.55
C ALA A 113 -1.50 -8.03 -18.37
N THR A 114 -2.11 -9.07 -17.80
CA THR A 114 -3.04 -9.95 -18.54
C THR A 114 -4.25 -10.37 -17.69
N PRO A 115 -5.40 -10.72 -18.33
CA PRO A 115 -6.53 -11.33 -17.64
C PRO A 115 -6.17 -12.61 -16.87
N ALA A 116 -5.29 -13.45 -17.42
CA ALA A 116 -4.85 -14.68 -16.74
C ALA A 116 -4.09 -14.38 -15.43
N GLU A 117 -3.32 -13.30 -15.37
CA GLU A 117 -2.69 -12.85 -14.12
C GLU A 117 -3.73 -12.38 -13.10
N VAL A 118 -4.83 -11.75 -13.56
CA VAL A 118 -5.95 -11.35 -12.69
C VAL A 118 -6.58 -12.59 -12.05
N ASP A 119 -6.87 -13.62 -12.84
CA ASP A 119 -7.43 -14.88 -12.35
C ASP A 119 -6.51 -15.55 -11.33
N ALA A 120 -5.21 -15.65 -11.67
CA ALA A 120 -4.23 -16.28 -10.81
C ALA A 120 -4.09 -15.57 -9.46
N LEU A 121 -4.00 -14.24 -9.47
CA LEU A 121 -3.83 -13.47 -8.22
C LEU A 121 -5.12 -13.45 -7.39
N LEU A 122 -6.28 -13.39 -8.02
CA LEU A 122 -7.57 -13.47 -7.34
C LEU A 122 -7.76 -14.85 -6.69
N GLY A 123 -7.45 -15.93 -7.41
CA GLY A 123 -7.48 -17.29 -6.86
C GLY A 123 -6.56 -17.45 -5.65
N LYS A 124 -5.32 -16.95 -5.75
CA LYS A 124 -4.37 -16.95 -4.64
C LYS A 124 -4.87 -16.16 -3.42
N ALA A 125 -5.56 -15.03 -3.65
CA ALA A 125 -6.15 -14.26 -2.56
C ALA A 125 -7.27 -15.05 -1.86
N ILE A 126 -8.13 -15.75 -2.62
CA ILE A 126 -9.18 -16.61 -2.06
C ILE A 126 -8.57 -17.73 -1.22
N GLU A 127 -7.55 -18.41 -1.72
CA GLU A 127 -6.83 -19.46 -0.98
C GLU A 127 -6.20 -18.93 0.32
N ALA A 128 -5.75 -17.68 0.32
CA ALA A 128 -5.21 -17.01 1.51
C ALA A 128 -6.30 -16.50 2.50
N GLY A 129 -7.59 -16.66 2.18
CA GLY A 129 -8.71 -16.27 3.04
C GLY A 129 -9.44 -14.99 2.62
N ALA A 130 -9.22 -14.49 1.41
CA ALA A 130 -10.01 -13.38 0.88
C ALA A 130 -11.48 -13.78 0.63
N THR A 131 -12.38 -12.82 0.77
CA THR A 131 -13.79 -12.99 0.39
C THR A 131 -14.05 -12.33 -0.95
N VAL A 132 -14.65 -13.05 -1.91
CA VAL A 132 -15.02 -12.48 -3.21
C VAL A 132 -16.16 -11.47 -3.05
N VAL A 133 -15.92 -10.25 -3.50
CA VAL A 133 -16.93 -9.17 -3.56
C VAL A 133 -17.52 -9.07 -4.96
N ARG A 134 -16.67 -9.22 -5.98
CA ARG A 134 -17.07 -9.28 -7.39
C ARG A 134 -16.22 -10.33 -8.08
N ALA A 135 -16.89 -11.30 -8.71
CA ALA A 135 -16.23 -12.23 -9.60
C ALA A 135 -15.53 -11.48 -10.74
N VAL A 136 -14.53 -12.12 -11.34
CA VAL A 136 -13.83 -11.57 -12.49
C VAL A 136 -14.77 -11.43 -13.69
N GLU A 137 -14.71 -10.28 -14.36
CA GLU A 137 -15.54 -9.98 -15.51
C GLU A 137 -14.84 -8.99 -16.47
N GLU A 138 -15.28 -9.03 -17.74
CA GLU A 138 -14.93 -7.99 -18.70
C GLU A 138 -15.67 -6.70 -18.38
N ALA A 139 -14.96 -5.58 -18.48
CA ALA A 139 -15.48 -4.26 -18.23
C ALA A 139 -15.85 -3.53 -19.52
N ALA A 140 -16.94 -2.77 -19.50
CA ALA A 140 -17.39 -1.96 -20.63
C ALA A 140 -16.37 -0.90 -21.11
N TRP A 141 -15.42 -0.51 -20.25
CA TRP A 141 -14.34 0.43 -20.58
C TRP A 141 -13.12 -0.24 -21.24
N GLY A 142 -13.17 -1.54 -21.54
CA GLY A 142 -12.05 -2.27 -22.14
C GLY A 142 -11.04 -2.73 -21.10
N GLY A 143 -11.35 -3.83 -20.41
CA GLY A 143 -10.43 -4.52 -19.52
C GLY A 143 -11.10 -5.66 -18.77
N TYR A 144 -10.37 -6.27 -17.85
CA TYR A 144 -10.77 -7.45 -17.11
C TYR A 144 -10.43 -7.26 -15.63
N PHE A 145 -11.40 -7.43 -14.72
CA PHE A 145 -11.17 -7.14 -13.30
C PHE A 145 -12.08 -7.93 -12.37
N GLY A 146 -11.64 -8.05 -11.11
CA GLY A 146 -12.43 -8.60 -10.01
C GLY A 146 -12.13 -7.88 -8.70
N TYR A 147 -12.96 -8.16 -7.69
CA TYR A 147 -12.81 -7.60 -6.34
C TYR A 147 -12.88 -8.66 -5.26
N VAL A 148 -12.00 -8.54 -4.28
CA VAL A 148 -12.02 -9.31 -3.03
C VAL A 148 -11.84 -8.39 -1.83
N THR A 149 -12.20 -8.82 -0.63
CA THR A 149 -11.70 -8.21 0.60
C THR A 149 -10.63 -9.09 1.23
N ASP A 150 -9.67 -8.46 1.90
CA ASP A 150 -8.82 -9.17 2.86
C ASP A 150 -9.65 -9.68 4.08
N PRO A 151 -9.06 -10.46 5.00
CA PRO A 151 -9.77 -10.97 6.18
C PRO A 151 -10.36 -9.91 7.12
N ASP A 152 -9.98 -8.64 6.96
CA ASP A 152 -10.44 -7.50 7.76
C ASP A 152 -11.43 -6.60 7.03
N GLY A 153 -11.75 -6.92 5.77
CA GLY A 153 -12.73 -6.20 4.97
C GLY A 153 -12.13 -5.10 4.08
N PHE A 154 -10.81 -4.96 4.01
CA PHE A 154 -10.18 -3.98 3.12
C PHE A 154 -10.27 -4.44 1.66
N LEU A 155 -10.75 -3.56 0.80
CA LEU A 155 -11.12 -3.90 -0.57
C LEU A 155 -9.90 -3.90 -1.50
N TRP A 156 -9.74 -4.97 -2.28
CA TRP A 156 -8.71 -5.13 -3.29
C TRP A 156 -9.34 -5.31 -4.69
N LYS A 157 -8.84 -4.54 -5.66
CA LYS A 157 -9.13 -4.68 -7.09
C LYS A 157 -7.92 -5.27 -7.80
N PHE A 158 -8.15 -6.35 -8.54
CA PHE A 158 -7.19 -6.86 -9.53
C PHE A 158 -7.72 -6.53 -10.92
N VAL A 159 -6.89 -5.93 -11.76
CA VAL A 159 -7.32 -5.42 -13.06
C VAL A 159 -6.24 -5.56 -14.13
N ALA A 160 -6.63 -5.98 -15.33
CA ALA A 160 -5.84 -5.83 -16.55
C ALA A 160 -6.61 -4.94 -17.53
N TYR A 161 -5.92 -4.01 -18.18
CA TYR A 161 -6.52 -3.17 -19.23
C TYR A 161 -6.34 -3.85 -20.59
N ALA A 162 -7.30 -3.65 -21.49
CA ALA A 162 -7.10 -4.06 -22.88
C ALA A 162 -5.91 -3.28 -23.47
N GLN A 163 -5.01 -4.00 -24.16
CA GLN A 163 -3.87 -3.43 -24.89
C GLN A 163 -4.29 -3.03 -26.30
#